data_AF-A0A663NC14-F1
#
_entry.id   AF-A0A663NC14-F1
#
_cell.length_a   1.000
_cell.length_b   1.000
_cell.length_c   1.000
_cell.angle_alpha   90.00
_cell.angle_beta   90.00
_cell.angle_gamma   90.00
#
_symmetry.space_group_name_H-M   'P 1'
#
loop_
_entity.id
_entity.type
_entity.pdbx_description
1 polymer ?
#
loop_
_entity_poly.entity_id
_entity_poly.type
_entity_poly.pdbx_seq_one_letter_code
_entity_poly.pdbx_strand_id
1 'polypeptide(L)'
;MYVEQERVARTQGLLALQLTCCVTSCESFPLSVHKGGAELLFDGVKKHQVTLPCQPEPWDIRNLLKWIKQNLLKERPELFMQGESVRPGILVLINDADWELMGELDYKLQDQDNVLFISTLHGG
;
A
#
# COMPACT_ATOMS: atom_id res chain seq x y z
N MET A 1 -3.22 -26.93 1.93
CA MET A 1 -1.85 -26.47 2.23
C MET A 1 -1.86 -24.95 2.12
N TYR A 2 -1.71 -24.11 3.15
CA TYR A 2 -1.60 -24.19 4.62
C TYR A 2 -2.04 -22.77 5.09
N VAL A 3 -2.75 -22.50 6.20
CA VAL A 3 -2.52 -22.95 7.57
C VAL A 3 -3.88 -23.13 8.28
N GLU A 4 -4.12 -24.32 8.83
CA GLU A 4 -5.12 -24.55 9.87
C GLU A 4 -4.69 -23.84 11.16
N GLN A 5 -5.63 -23.18 11.83
CA GLN A 5 -5.48 -22.95 13.26
C GLN A 5 -6.75 -23.41 13.96
N GLU A 6 -6.71 -24.69 14.38
CA GLU A 6 -7.67 -25.26 15.32
C GLU A 6 -7.60 -24.47 16.63
N ARG A 7 -8.69 -23.77 17.00
CA ARG A 7 -8.97 -23.48 18.40
C ARG A 7 -10.13 -24.35 18.84
N VAL A 8 -9.79 -25.38 19.59
CA VAL A 8 -10.72 -26.15 20.40
C VAL A 8 -11.41 -25.19 21.38
N ALA A 9 -12.72 -25.06 21.28
CA ALA A 9 -13.55 -24.57 22.38
C ALA A 9 -14.69 -25.56 22.59
N ARG A 10 -14.50 -26.48 23.54
CA ARG A 10 -15.59 -27.23 24.16
C ARG A 10 -16.26 -26.30 25.17
N THR A 11 -17.52 -25.96 24.96
CA THR A 11 -18.56 -25.99 26.01
C THR A 11 -19.95 -25.76 25.39
N GLN A 12 -20.93 -26.38 26.04
CA GLN A 12 -22.30 -26.57 25.62
C GLN A 12 -23.14 -25.30 25.81
N GLY A 13 -24.11 -25.11 24.92
CA GLY A 13 -25.38 -24.45 25.24
C GLY A 13 -25.46 -22.94 25.03
N LEU A 14 -26.60 -22.54 24.46
CA LEU A 14 -27.16 -21.20 24.27
C LEU A 14 -26.82 -20.45 22.96
N LEU A 15 -27.92 -20.14 22.27
CA LEU A 15 -28.06 -19.43 21.01
C LEU A 15 -27.54 -17.99 21.06
N ALA A 16 -26.90 -17.60 19.95
CA ALA A 16 -26.93 -16.28 19.32
C ALA A 16 -26.60 -15.07 20.22
N LEU A 17 -25.32 -14.91 20.54
CA LEU A 17 -24.73 -13.58 20.50
C LEU A 17 -24.31 -13.34 19.06
N GLN A 18 -24.97 -12.37 18.43
CA GLN A 18 -24.59 -11.79 17.16
C GLN A 18 -23.19 -11.20 17.32
N LEU A 19 -22.19 -12.06 17.14
CA LEU A 19 -20.85 -11.66 16.74
C LEU A 19 -21.08 -11.01 15.38
N THR A 20 -21.39 -9.71 15.39
CA THR A 20 -21.01 -8.82 14.31
C THR A 20 -19.51 -9.02 14.22
N CYS A 21 -19.10 -9.96 13.37
CA CYS A 21 -17.74 -10.08 12.94
C CYS A 21 -17.44 -8.69 12.38
N CYS A 22 -16.76 -7.86 13.15
CA CYS A 22 -16.14 -6.67 12.61
C CYS A 22 -15.03 -7.24 11.73
N VAL A 23 -15.40 -7.62 10.50
CA VAL A 23 -14.47 -7.91 9.41
C VAL A 23 -13.89 -6.55 9.00
N THR A 24 -13.28 -5.85 9.94
CA THR A 24 -12.25 -4.88 9.61
C THR A 24 -11.04 -5.76 9.32
N SER A 25 -10.88 -6.11 8.04
CA SER A 25 -9.70 -6.81 7.53
C SER A 25 -8.49 -5.95 7.88
N CYS A 26 -7.90 -6.26 9.01
CA CYS A 26 -6.80 -5.52 9.60
C CYS A 26 -5.52 -6.12 9.01
N GLU A 27 -5.34 -5.94 7.71
CA GLU A 27 -4.24 -6.58 7.01
C GLU A 27 -3.11 -5.57 6.84
N SER A 28 -2.13 -5.69 7.72
CA SER A 28 -0.85 -5.02 7.63
C SER A 28 -0.03 -5.64 6.51
N PHE A 29 -0.10 -5.07 5.31
CA PHE A 29 0.62 -5.63 4.17
C PHE A 29 2.00 -5.00 4.01
N PRO A 30 3.06 -5.80 3.81
CA PRO A 30 4.39 -5.29 3.53
C PRO A 30 4.47 -4.76 2.10
N LEU A 31 4.23 -3.47 1.92
CA LEU A 31 4.41 -2.82 0.63
C LEU A 31 5.88 -2.47 0.42
N SER A 32 6.48 -2.96 -0.68
CA SER A 32 7.83 -2.59 -1.08
C SER A 32 7.81 -1.43 -2.06
N VAL A 33 8.37 -0.29 -1.66
CA VAL A 33 8.49 0.91 -2.50
C VAL A 33 9.93 1.07 -2.97
N HIS A 34 10.21 0.92 -4.27
CA HIS A 34 11.54 1.22 -4.83
C HIS A 34 11.54 2.46 -5.72
N LYS A 35 12.71 3.12 -5.83
CA LYS A 35 12.86 4.42 -6.50
C LYS A 35 14.11 4.48 -7.35
N GLY A 36 13.94 4.65 -8.66
CA GLY A 36 15.03 4.88 -9.60
C GLY A 36 15.41 6.37 -9.69
N GLY A 37 16.09 6.92 -8.67
CA GLY A 37 16.66 8.29 -8.73
C GLY A 37 15.97 9.36 -7.87
N ALA A 38 14.92 9.02 -7.12
CA ALA A 38 14.24 9.94 -6.18
C ALA A 38 14.65 9.71 -4.70
N GLU A 39 15.84 9.14 -4.47
CA GLU A 39 16.30 8.65 -3.17
C GLU A 39 16.40 9.75 -2.10
N LEU A 40 16.71 10.99 -2.52
CA LEU A 40 16.88 12.14 -1.61
C LEU A 40 15.59 12.55 -0.89
N LEU A 41 14.41 12.28 -1.48
CA LEU A 41 13.12 12.65 -0.86
C LEU A 41 12.73 11.69 0.28
N PHE A 42 13.48 10.61 0.47
CA PHE A 42 13.16 9.49 1.35
C PHE A 42 14.39 8.98 2.14
N ASP A 43 15.21 9.91 2.65
CA ASP A 43 16.43 9.62 3.45
C ASP A 43 17.50 8.73 2.78
N GLY A 44 17.51 8.62 1.44
CA GLY A 44 18.48 7.78 0.73
C GLY A 44 18.19 6.28 0.81
N VAL A 45 17.00 5.88 1.24
CA VAL A 45 16.60 4.47 1.34
C VAL A 45 15.98 3.99 0.02
N LYS A 46 16.55 2.93 -0.56
CA LYS A 46 16.11 2.39 -1.86
C LYS A 46 14.86 1.54 -1.81
N LYS A 47 14.58 0.93 -0.66
CA LYS A 47 13.42 0.06 -0.43
C LYS A 47 12.79 0.41 0.91
N HIS A 48 11.53 0.79 0.88
CA HIS A 48 10.74 0.89 2.12
C HIS A 48 9.78 -0.28 2.15
N GLN A 49 9.87 -1.09 3.21
CA GLN A 49 8.82 -2.03 3.58
C GLN A 49 7.93 -1.30 4.58
N VAL A 50 6.72 -0.94 4.15
CA VAL A 50 5.77 -0.20 4.99
C VAL A 50 4.63 -1.10 5.38
N THR A 51 4.17 -0.92 6.62
CA THR A 51 2.93 -1.52 7.11
C THR A 51 1.86 -0.45 7.08
N LEU A 52 0.84 -0.64 6.24
CA LEU A 52 -0.30 0.26 6.18
C LEU A 52 -1.24 0.03 7.38
N PRO A 53 -1.83 1.09 7.96
CA PRO A 53 -2.78 0.93 9.04
C PRO A 53 -4.07 0.29 8.54
N CYS A 54 -4.73 -0.44 9.43
CA CYS A 54 -6.02 -1.04 9.15
C CYS A 54 -7.11 0.02 8.97
N GLN A 55 -7.96 -0.17 7.96
CA GLN A 55 -9.10 0.70 7.71
C GLN A 55 -10.31 -0.13 7.23
N PRO A 56 -11.55 0.39 7.37
CA PRO A 56 -12.76 -0.32 6.99
C PRO A 56 -12.86 -0.62 5.50
N GLU A 57 -12.26 0.24 4.67
CA GLU A 57 -12.25 0.11 3.22
C GLU A 57 -10.89 -0.40 2.72
N PRO A 58 -10.86 -1.22 1.66
CA PRO A 58 -9.60 -1.68 1.09
C PRO A 58 -8.77 -0.49 0.61
N TRP A 59 -7.45 -0.58 0.86
CA TRP A 59 -6.51 0.41 0.36
C TRP A 59 -6.53 0.45 -1.17
N ASP A 60 -6.48 1.65 -1.72
CA ASP A 60 -6.21 1.88 -3.13
C ASP A 60 -4.96 2.73 -3.31
N ILE A 61 -4.49 2.82 -4.56
CA ILE A 61 -3.30 3.61 -4.90
C ILE A 61 -3.49 5.08 -4.53
N ARG A 62 -4.70 5.65 -4.69
CA ARG A 62 -5.00 7.03 -4.28
C ARG A 62 -4.73 7.27 -2.80
N ASN A 63 -5.26 6.41 -1.93
CA ASN A 63 -5.06 6.52 -0.49
C ASN A 63 -3.62 6.22 -0.11
N LEU A 64 -2.98 5.24 -0.78
CA LEU A 64 -1.55 4.96 -0.61
C LEU A 64 -0.69 6.19 -0.89
N LEU A 65 -0.93 6.90 -1.99
CA LEU A 65 -0.20 8.11 -2.36
C LEU A 65 -0.38 9.23 -1.31
N LYS A 66 -1.60 9.41 -0.79
CA LYS A 66 -1.87 10.34 0.32
C LYS A 66 -1.07 9.97 1.56
N TRP A 67 -1.01 8.68 1.89
CA TRP A 67 -0.26 8.18 3.03
C TRP A 67 1.26 8.33 2.85
N ILE A 68 1.80 8.00 1.68
CA ILE A 68 3.23 8.19 1.34
C ILE A 68 3.61 9.67 1.47
N LYS A 69 2.76 10.59 0.98
CA LYS A 69 2.98 12.03 1.10
C LYS A 69 3.06 12.51 2.54
N GLN A 70 2.29 11.92 3.45
CA GLN A 70 2.22 12.33 4.85
C GLN A 70 3.29 11.67 5.73
N ASN A 71 3.69 10.43 5.40
CA ASN A 71 4.50 9.60 6.29
C ASN A 71 5.92 9.32 5.78
N LEU A 72 6.12 9.27 4.45
CA LEU A 72 7.39 8.86 3.85
C LEU A 72 8.13 10.02 3.17
N LEU A 73 7.42 10.93 2.51
CA LEU A 73 8.02 12.08 1.86
C LEU A 73 8.46 13.11 2.91
N LYS A 74 9.76 13.33 3.03
CA LYS A 74 10.33 14.31 3.97
C LYS A 74 10.66 15.64 3.33
N GLU A 75 11.10 15.63 2.09
CA GLU A 75 11.44 16.85 1.36
C GLU A 75 10.66 16.95 0.05
N ARG A 76 10.24 18.17 -0.29
CA ARG A 76 9.64 18.57 -1.57
C ARG A 76 8.64 17.55 -2.18
N PRO A 77 7.51 17.28 -1.51
CA PRO A 77 6.49 16.34 -1.99
C PRO A 77 5.95 16.70 -3.40
N GLU A 78 6.02 17.96 -3.80
CA GLU A 78 5.67 18.46 -5.14
C GLU A 78 6.57 17.91 -6.26
N LEU A 79 7.75 17.41 -5.95
CA LEU A 79 8.62 16.74 -6.93
C LEU A 79 8.13 15.34 -7.26
N PHE A 80 7.40 14.70 -6.34
CA PHE A 80 6.86 13.36 -6.49
C PHE A 80 5.38 13.34 -6.87
N MET A 81 4.58 14.25 -6.31
CA MET A 81 3.14 14.31 -6.52
C MET A 81 2.69 15.59 -7.22
N GLN A 82 1.69 15.46 -8.08
CA GLN A 82 0.96 16.58 -8.66
C GLN A 82 -0.54 16.40 -8.41
N GLY A 83 -1.11 17.28 -7.58
CA GLY A 83 -2.50 17.16 -7.15
C GLY A 83 -2.72 15.90 -6.31
N GLU A 84 -3.56 14.99 -6.81
CA GLU A 84 -3.89 13.71 -6.17
C GLU A 84 -3.14 12.49 -6.75
N SER A 85 -2.31 12.70 -7.77
CA SER A 85 -1.58 11.62 -8.46
C SER A 85 -0.07 11.88 -8.44
N VAL A 86 0.70 10.93 -8.98
CA VAL A 86 2.15 11.10 -9.21
C VAL A 86 2.39 12.15 -10.30
N ARG A 87 3.51 12.86 -10.21
CA ARG A 87 3.91 13.84 -11.22
C ARG A 87 4.22 13.13 -12.56
N PRO A 88 3.84 13.71 -13.72
CA PRO A 88 4.27 13.19 -15.02
C PRO A 88 5.78 12.99 -15.08
N GLY A 89 6.22 11.85 -15.64
CA GLY A 89 7.62 11.42 -15.60
C GLY A 89 7.99 10.52 -14.42
N ILE A 90 7.00 10.12 -13.63
CA ILE A 90 7.13 9.01 -12.67
C ILE A 90 6.26 7.87 -13.17
N LEU A 91 6.90 6.74 -13.46
CA LEU A 91 6.21 5.49 -13.81
C LEU A 91 5.85 4.75 -12.52
N VAL A 92 4.66 4.17 -12.47
CA VAL A 92 4.19 3.36 -11.36
C VAL A 92 3.94 1.95 -11.85
N LEU A 93 4.61 0.97 -11.23
CA LEU A 93 4.40 -0.43 -11.52
C LEU A 93 3.82 -1.12 -10.28
N ILE A 94 2.84 -1.99 -10.50
CA ILE A 94 2.24 -2.84 -9.47
C ILE A 94 2.56 -4.28 -9.87
N ASN A 95 3.34 -4.98 -9.05
CA ASN A 95 3.84 -6.33 -9.33
C ASN A 95 4.50 -6.43 -10.72
N ASP A 96 5.38 -5.47 -11.01
CA ASP A 96 6.10 -5.33 -12.30
C ASP A 96 5.23 -5.07 -13.54
N ALA A 97 3.91 -4.84 -13.36
CA ALA A 97 2.98 -4.45 -14.41
C ALA A 97 2.67 -2.96 -14.38
N ASP A 98 2.46 -2.36 -15.56
CA ASP A 98 2.08 -0.95 -15.67
C ASP A 98 0.70 -0.70 -15.02
N TRP A 99 0.64 0.26 -14.09
CA TRP A 99 -0.58 0.58 -13.35
C TRP A 99 -1.73 1.07 -14.24
N GLU A 100 -1.45 1.60 -15.45
CA GLU A 100 -2.46 2.05 -16.41
C GLU A 100 -3.36 0.88 -16.84
N LEU A 101 -2.80 -0.34 -16.85
CA LEU A 101 -3.55 -1.57 -17.15
C LEU A 101 -4.29 -2.15 -15.93
N MET A 102 -3.98 -1.66 -14.73
CA MET A 102 -4.48 -2.18 -13.45
C MET A 102 -5.59 -1.31 -12.85
N GLY A 103 -5.92 -0.17 -13.47
CA GLY A 103 -6.91 0.79 -12.96
C GLY A 103 -6.32 1.96 -12.17
N GLU A 104 -5.01 2.20 -12.30
CA GLU A 104 -4.29 3.37 -11.79
C GLU A 104 -4.60 3.66 -10.31
N LEU A 105 -5.23 4.81 -10.04
CA LEU A 105 -5.55 5.31 -8.70
C LEU A 105 -6.57 4.44 -7.96
N ASP A 106 -7.40 3.70 -8.70
CA ASP A 106 -8.53 2.95 -8.16
C ASP A 106 -8.21 1.46 -7.95
N TYR A 107 -6.99 1.03 -8.34
CA TYR A 107 -6.50 -0.32 -8.05
C TYR A 107 -6.53 -0.60 -6.55
N LYS A 108 -7.15 -1.72 -6.15
CA LYS A 108 -7.23 -2.17 -4.75
C LYS A 108 -6.01 -3.01 -4.41
N LEU A 109 -5.20 -2.50 -3.47
CA LEU A 109 -4.00 -3.16 -2.99
C LEU A 109 -4.35 -4.47 -2.29
N GLN A 110 -3.51 -5.46 -2.53
CA GLN A 110 -3.57 -6.80 -1.95
C GLN A 110 -2.35 -7.05 -1.06
N ASP A 111 -2.40 -8.16 -0.30
CA ASP A 111 -1.23 -8.58 0.47
C ASP A 111 -0.02 -8.79 -0.41
N GLN A 112 1.12 -8.36 0.10
CA GLN A 112 2.43 -8.54 -0.53
C GLN A 112 2.60 -7.88 -1.90
N ASP A 113 1.72 -6.96 -2.29
CA ASP A 113 1.91 -6.17 -3.50
C ASP A 113 3.23 -5.40 -3.46
N ASN A 114 3.91 -5.37 -4.60
CA ASN A 114 5.09 -4.55 -4.81
C ASN A 114 4.73 -3.35 -5.69
N VAL A 115 4.81 -2.14 -5.12
CA VAL A 115 4.52 -0.89 -5.84
C VAL A 115 5.81 -0.12 -6.05
N LEU A 116 6.24 -0.06 -7.30
CA LEU A 116 7.50 0.50 -7.73
C LEU A 116 7.28 1.86 -8.39
N PHE A 117 8.01 2.89 -7.95
CA PHE A 117 7.96 4.23 -8.54
C PHE A 117 9.28 4.57 -9.22
N ILE A 118 9.28 4.74 -10.54
CA ILE A 118 10.50 5.03 -11.31
C ILE A 118 10.43 6.48 -11.79
N SER A 119 11.28 7.34 -11.25
CA SER A 119 11.40 8.73 -11.70
C SER A 119 12.32 8.79 -12.93
N THR A 120 11.77 9.04 -14.11
CA THR A 120 12.54 9.25 -15.34
C THR A 120 12.98 10.70 -15.54
N LEU A 121 12.58 11.61 -14.64
CA LEU A 121 12.68 13.06 -14.84
C LEU A 121 13.78 13.78 -14.03
N HIS A 122 14.66 13.06 -13.30
CA HIS A 122 15.74 13.66 -12.49
C HIS A 122 17.14 13.50 -13.12
N GLY A 123 17.22 13.56 -14.45
CA GLY A 123 18.49 13.60 -15.18
C GLY A 123 18.94 15.03 -15.47
N GLY A 124 19.64 15.65 -14.51
CA GLY A 124 20.29 16.95 -14.66
C GLY A 124 21.41 17.11 -13.64
#